data_AF-A0A351DVH7-F1
#
_entry.id   AF-A0A351DVH7-F1
#
_cell.length_a   1.000
_cell.length_b   1.000
_cell.length_c   1.000
_cell.angle_alpha   90.00
_cell.angle_beta   90.00
_cell.angle_gamma   90.00
#
_symmetry.space_group_name_H-M   'P 1'
#
loop_
_entity.id
_entity.type
_entity.pdbx_description
1 polymer ?
#
loop_
_entity_poly.entity_id
_entity_poly.type
_entity_poly.pdbx_seq_one_letter_code
_entity_poly.pdbx_strand_id
1 'polypeptide(L)'
;VQTTQANNITTGRIYQSVIDKERRGEYLGKTVQIIPHITDEIKRCVQILGSKKDYDFVITEIGGTVGDIESLPYIEAVRQMKWESPEDTLVVHLTLVPYLSAAGELKTKPTQH
;
A
#
# COMPACT_ATOMS: atom_id res chain seq x y z
N VAL A 1 7.99 -19.25 7.54
CA VAL A 1 6.85 -19.17 6.59
C VAL A 1 7.40 -19.18 5.18
N GLN A 2 6.99 -20.12 4.32
CA GLN A 2 7.42 -20.13 2.91
C GLN A 2 6.70 -19.00 2.16
N THR A 3 7.48 -18.11 1.54
CA THR A 3 6.97 -16.99 0.75
C THR A 3 6.65 -17.44 -0.68
N THR A 4 5.74 -16.70 -1.33
CA THR A 4 5.27 -16.94 -2.68
C THR A 4 5.32 -15.63 -3.47
N GLN A 5 5.03 -15.67 -4.77
CA GLN A 5 4.89 -14.45 -5.58
C GLN A 5 3.76 -13.52 -5.11
N ALA A 6 2.85 -13.97 -4.24
CA ALA A 6 1.84 -13.11 -3.62
C ALA A 6 2.41 -12.21 -2.50
N ASN A 7 3.63 -12.51 -2.00
CA ASN A 7 4.29 -11.73 -0.95
C ASN A 7 5.04 -10.51 -1.48
N ASN A 8 5.22 -10.40 -2.80
CA ASN A 8 5.87 -9.24 -3.42
C ASN A 8 4.97 -8.70 -4.53
N ILE A 9 4.45 -7.50 -4.33
CA ILE A 9 3.54 -6.81 -5.26
C ILE A 9 4.26 -5.55 -5.73
N THR A 10 4.24 -5.32 -7.04
CA THR A 10 4.86 -4.14 -7.64
C THR A 10 3.82 -3.33 -8.40
N THR A 11 4.08 -2.02 -8.54
CA THR A 11 3.21 -1.12 -9.32
C THR A 11 3.00 -1.63 -10.74
N GLY A 12 4.06 -2.14 -11.39
CA GLY A 12 3.94 -2.73 -12.72
C GLY A 12 2.94 -3.90 -12.78
N ARG A 13 2.94 -4.80 -11.78
CA ARG A 13 2.00 -5.92 -11.73
C ARG A 13 0.55 -5.46 -11.49
N ILE A 14 0.36 -4.47 -10.63
CA ILE A 14 -0.97 -3.89 -10.35
C ILE A 14 -1.55 -3.26 -11.62
N TYR A 15 -0.78 -2.37 -12.26
CA TYR A 15 -1.24 -1.67 -13.45
C TYR A 15 -1.48 -2.64 -14.61
N GLN A 16 -0.60 -3.62 -14.80
CA GLN A 16 -0.79 -4.65 -15.83
C GLN A 16 -2.09 -5.43 -15.58
N SER A 17 -2.37 -5.84 -14.34
CA SER A 17 -3.61 -6.53 -13.98
C SER A 17 -4.85 -5.71 -14.33
N VAL A 18 -4.86 -4.42 -13.99
CA VAL A 18 -5.99 -3.53 -14.29
C VAL A 18 -6.15 -3.30 -15.80
N ILE A 19 -5.05 -3.09 -16.54
CA ILE A 19 -5.07 -2.94 -17.99
C ILE A 19 -5.60 -4.21 -18.66
N ASP A 20 -5.18 -5.38 -18.19
CA ASP A 20 -5.62 -6.66 -18.76
C ASP A 20 -7.12 -6.90 -18.50
N LYS A 21 -7.63 -6.50 -17.33
CA LYS A 21 -9.08 -6.53 -17.00
C LYS A 21 -9.88 -5.59 -17.90
N GLU A 22 -9.36 -4.39 -18.14
CA GLU A 22 -9.95 -3.42 -19.05
C GLU A 22 -10.09 -3.98 -20.47
N ARG A 23 -9.01 -4.54 -21.02
CA ARG A 23 -8.99 -5.13 -22.36
C ARG A 23 -9.91 -6.34 -22.52
N ARG A 24 -10.20 -7.06 -21.44
CA ARG A 24 -11.20 -8.15 -21.41
C ARG A 24 -12.65 -7.65 -21.30
N GLY A 25 -12.85 -6.34 -21.11
CA GLY A 25 -14.18 -5.75 -20.95
C GLY A 25 -14.78 -5.88 -19.54
N GLU A 26 -13.98 -6.22 -18.52
CA GLU A 26 -14.48 -6.41 -17.14
C GLU A 26 -15.04 -5.11 -16.54
N TYR A 27 -14.60 -3.94 -17.03
CA TYR A 27 -15.10 -2.63 -16.62
C TYR A 27 -16.28 -2.13 -17.47
N LEU A 28 -16.87 -2.99 -18.31
CA LEU A 28 -18.09 -2.71 -19.11
C LEU A 28 -17.97 -1.44 -19.99
N GLY A 29 -16.77 -1.18 -20.52
CA GLY A 29 -16.49 -0.01 -21.37
C GLY A 29 -16.46 1.33 -20.63
N LYS A 30 -16.49 1.34 -19.29
CA LYS A 30 -16.33 2.55 -18.48
C LYS A 30 -14.87 2.96 -18.38
N THR A 31 -14.64 4.24 -18.10
CA THR A 31 -13.30 4.80 -17.88
C THR A 31 -12.62 4.14 -16.69
N VAL A 32 -11.41 3.63 -16.92
CA VAL A 32 -10.52 3.16 -15.84
C VAL A 32 -9.76 4.33 -15.25
N GLN A 33 -9.64 4.34 -13.94
CA GLN A 33 -9.14 5.45 -13.12
C GLN A 33 -8.29 4.92 -11.96
N ILE A 34 -7.42 5.76 -11.40
CA ILE A 34 -6.63 5.41 -10.22
C ILE A 34 -7.55 5.01 -9.05
N ILE A 35 -8.53 5.86 -8.75
CA ILE A 35 -9.60 5.55 -7.80
C ILE A 35 -10.87 5.29 -8.64
N PRO A 36 -11.55 4.15 -8.49
CA PRO A 36 -11.27 3.07 -7.53
C PRO A 36 -10.36 1.96 -8.10
N HIS A 37 -10.15 1.87 -9.41
CA HIS A 37 -9.66 0.64 -10.05
C HIS A 37 -8.25 0.20 -9.63
N ILE A 38 -7.30 1.14 -9.52
CA ILE A 38 -5.93 0.83 -9.05
C ILE A 38 -5.93 0.60 -7.54
N THR A 39 -6.63 1.43 -6.77
CA THR A 39 -6.71 1.28 -5.31
C THR A 39 -7.36 -0.04 -4.92
N ASP A 40 -8.42 -0.46 -5.60
CA ASP A 40 -9.10 -1.74 -5.38
C ASP A 40 -8.20 -2.93 -5.74
N GLU A 41 -7.41 -2.83 -6.81
CA GLU A 41 -6.46 -3.87 -7.15
C GLU A 41 -5.33 -3.99 -6.11
N ILE A 42 -4.87 -2.86 -5.55
CA ILE A 42 -3.93 -2.84 -4.42
C ILE A 42 -4.56 -3.55 -3.20
N LYS A 43 -5.77 -3.14 -2.78
CA LYS A 43 -6.49 -3.76 -1.65
C LYS A 43 -6.64 -5.27 -1.83
N ARG A 44 -7.06 -5.70 -3.02
CA ARG A 44 -7.19 -7.12 -3.39
C ARG A 44 -5.87 -7.87 -3.25
N CYS A 45 -4.76 -7.28 -3.70
CA CYS A 45 -3.44 -7.89 -3.59
C CYS A 45 -2.99 -8.03 -2.13
N VAL A 46 -3.24 -7.04 -1.28
CA VAL A 46 -2.92 -7.10 0.16
C VAL A 46 -3.72 -8.20 0.86
N GLN A 47 -5.02 -8.31 0.56
CA GLN A 47 -5.93 -9.26 1.22
C GLN A 47 -5.78 -10.71 0.71
N ILE A 48 -5.09 -10.95 -0.41
CA ILE A 48 -5.00 -12.28 -1.01
C ILE A 48 -4.25 -13.30 -0.12
N LEU A 49 -3.33 -12.81 0.72
CA LEU A 49 -2.57 -13.66 1.64
C LEU A 49 -3.42 -14.11 2.82
N GLY A 50 -4.25 -13.21 3.37
CA GLY A 50 -5.17 -13.51 4.48
C GLY A 50 -6.35 -14.39 4.06
N SER A 51 -6.76 -14.35 2.79
CA SER A 51 -7.86 -15.19 2.28
C SER A 51 -7.46 -16.63 1.92
N LYS A 52 -6.17 -16.93 1.78
CA LYS A 52 -5.68 -18.25 1.32
C LYS A 52 -5.10 -19.12 2.43
N LYS A 53 -4.80 -18.55 3.58
CA LYS A 53 -4.14 -19.22 4.69
C LYS A 53 -4.65 -18.64 6.00
N ASP A 54 -4.70 -19.48 7.03
CA ASP A 54 -4.98 -19.03 8.39
C ASP A 54 -3.73 -18.33 8.94
N TYR A 55 -3.69 -17.01 8.75
CA TYR A 55 -2.76 -16.12 9.44
C TYR A 55 -3.56 -15.22 10.37
N ASP A 56 -3.10 -15.08 11.62
CA ASP A 56 -3.71 -14.14 12.57
C ASP A 56 -3.50 -12.69 12.10
N PHE A 57 -2.33 -12.40 11.51
CA PHE A 57 -1.97 -11.07 11.03
C PHE A 57 -1.21 -11.14 9.69
N VAL A 58 -1.46 -10.15 8.83
CA VAL A 58 -0.70 -9.91 7.60
C VAL A 58 -0.02 -8.56 7.70
N ILE A 59 1.32 -8.56 7.73
CA ILE A 59 2.12 -7.34 7.71
C ILE A 59 2.46 -7.02 6.25
N THR A 60 2.05 -5.83 5.80
CA THR A 60 2.38 -5.32 4.46
C THR A 60 3.28 -4.10 4.59
N GLU A 61 4.51 -4.24 4.12
CA GLU A 61 5.41 -3.10 3.93
C GLU A 61 5.04 -2.38 2.63
N ILE A 62 4.95 -1.05 2.70
CA ILE A 62 4.79 -0.20 1.52
C ILE A 62 6.14 0.48 1.29
N GLY A 63 6.79 0.11 0.19
CA GLY A 63 8.05 0.74 -0.20
C GLY A 63 7.85 2.19 -0.67
N GLY A 64 8.95 2.93 -0.71
CA GLY A 64 8.95 4.36 -1.04
C GLY A 64 8.85 5.26 0.20
N THR A 65 8.82 6.57 -0.01
CA THR A 65 8.64 7.56 1.07
C THR A 65 7.25 8.17 0.98
N VAL A 66 6.67 8.50 2.13
CA VAL A 66 5.43 9.30 2.15
C VAL A 66 5.72 10.69 1.59
N GLY A 67 4.90 11.14 0.64
CA GLY A 67 5.09 12.39 -0.10
C GLY A 67 5.57 12.18 -1.54
N ASP A 68 6.14 11.01 -1.85
CA ASP A 68 6.52 10.66 -3.22
C ASP A 68 5.28 10.32 -4.08
N ILE A 69 5.34 10.66 -5.38
CA ILE A 69 4.21 10.48 -6.32
C ILE A 69 3.85 8.99 -6.46
N GLU A 70 4.84 8.11 -6.46
CA GLU A 70 4.66 6.67 -6.62
C GLU A 70 3.87 6.04 -5.47
N SER A 71 3.94 6.65 -4.28
CA SER A 71 3.30 6.15 -3.06
C SER A 71 1.81 6.51 -2.98
N LEU A 72 1.35 7.51 -3.74
CA LEU A 72 -0.01 8.06 -3.62
C LEU A 72 -1.13 7.01 -3.75
N PRO A 73 -1.11 6.09 -4.75
CA PRO A 73 -2.15 5.07 -4.85
C PRO A 73 -2.16 4.09 -3.67
N TYR A 74 -1.00 3.76 -3.12
CA TYR A 74 -0.88 2.85 -1.97
C TYR A 74 -1.39 3.49 -0.69
N ILE A 75 -1.04 4.76 -0.45
CA ILE A 75 -1.52 5.50 0.72
C ILE A 75 -3.05 5.63 0.68
N GLU A 76 -3.63 5.92 -0.49
CA GLU A 76 -5.09 5.98 -0.64
C GLU A 76 -5.74 4.61 -0.44
N ALA A 77 -5.15 3.52 -0.95
CA ALA A 77 -5.66 2.17 -0.72
C ALA A 77 -5.66 1.82 0.78
N VAL A 78 -4.58 2.12 1.51
CA VAL A 78 -4.51 1.91 2.97
C VAL A 78 -5.54 2.77 3.71
N ARG A 79 -5.74 4.03 3.30
CA ARG A 79 -6.75 4.91 3.87
C ARG A 79 -8.16 4.32 3.71
N GLN A 80 -8.47 3.78 2.52
CA GLN A 80 -9.73 3.08 2.27
C GLN A 80 -9.87 1.81 3.13
N MET A 81 -8.84 0.97 3.21
CA MET A 81 -8.87 -0.24 4.06
C MET A 81 -9.11 0.09 5.53
N LYS A 82 -8.42 1.11 6.06
CA LYS A 82 -8.61 1.55 7.44
C LYS A 82 -10.03 2.08 7.69
N TRP A 83 -10.65 2.69 6.68
CA TRP A 83 -12.04 3.15 6.77
C TRP A 83 -13.04 1.99 6.67
N GLU A 84 -12.80 1.03 5.77
CA GLU A 84 -13.67 -0.13 5.54
C GLU A 84 -13.61 -1.13 6.71
N SER A 85 -12.48 -1.26 7.40
CA SER A 85 -12.27 -2.21 8.50
C SER A 85 -11.37 -1.61 9.59
N PRO A 86 -11.90 -0.67 10.40
CA PRO A 86 -11.10 0.10 11.35
C PRO A 86 -10.51 -0.75 12.48
N GLU A 87 -11.21 -1.78 12.95
CA GLU A 87 -10.75 -2.67 14.03
C GLU A 87 -9.69 -3.67 13.56
N ASP A 88 -9.73 -4.07 12.27
CA ASP A 88 -8.85 -5.10 11.70
C ASP A 88 -7.64 -4.51 10.94
N THR A 89 -7.51 -3.18 10.90
CA THR A 89 -6.44 -2.50 10.16
C THR A 89 -5.60 -1.61 11.08
N LEU A 90 -4.28 -1.83 11.11
CA LEU A 90 -3.31 -1.00 11.82
C LEU A 90 -2.37 -0.31 10.83
N VAL A 91 -2.08 0.97 11.05
CA VAL A 91 -1.09 1.73 10.26
C VAL A 91 0.10 2.07 11.15
N VAL A 92 1.30 1.69 10.70
CA VAL A 92 2.56 2.00 11.37
C VAL A 92 3.39 2.87 10.43
N HIS A 93 3.79 4.06 10.90
CA HIS A 93 4.61 4.98 10.12
C HIS A 93 6.03 5.01 10.67
N LEU A 94 7.01 4.71 9.83
CA LEU A 94 8.43 4.74 10.17
C LEU A 94 9.01 6.12 9.84
N THR A 95 9.65 6.75 10.81
CA THR A 95 10.29 8.06 10.64
C THR A 95 11.74 8.05 11.12
N LEU A 96 12.52 9.03 10.64
CA LEU A 96 13.91 9.23 11.05
C LEU A 96 14.01 10.36 12.08
N VAL A 97 14.72 10.10 13.18
CA VAL A 97 15.10 11.11 14.18
C VAL A 97 16.62 11.32 14.10
N PRO A 98 17.11 12.29 13.31
CA PRO A 98 18.55 12.46 13.10
C PRO A 98 19.23 13.10 14.33
N TYR A 99 20.50 12.74 14.52
CA TYR A 99 21.40 13.36 15.50
C TYR A 99 22.29 14.41 14.81
N LEU A 100 22.26 15.65 15.30
CA LEU A 100 23.10 16.73 14.78
C LEU A 100 24.33 16.90 15.66
N SER A 101 25.48 16.39 15.18
CA SER A 101 26.75 16.45 15.92
C SER A 101 27.19 17.88 16.27
N ALA A 102 26.92 18.86 15.40
CA ALA A 102 27.24 20.27 15.63
C ALA A 102 26.49 20.90 16.81
N ALA A 103 25.30 20.38 17.14
CA ALA A 103 24.45 20.88 18.22
C ALA A 103 24.33 19.92 19.41
N GLY A 104 24.82 18.68 19.28
CA GLY A 104 24.80 17.67 20.33
C GLY A 104 23.39 17.14 20.67
N GLU A 105 22.44 17.22 19.75
CA GLU A 105 21.03 16.93 20.03
C GLU A 105 20.33 16.12 18.92
N LEU A 106 19.28 15.40 19.31
CA LEU A 106 18.35 14.74 18.39
C LEU A 106 17.28 15.73 17.91
N LYS A 107 16.92 15.65 16.63
CA LYS A 107 15.87 16.52 16.05
C LYS A 107 14.62 15.74 15.70
N THR A 108 13.51 16.10 16.32
CA THR A 108 12.20 15.48 16.07
C THR A 108 11.42 16.14 14.92
N LYS A 109 11.83 17.31 14.44
CA LYS A 109 11.13 18.04 13.37
C LYS A 109 10.82 17.18 12.14
N PRO A 110 11.76 16.37 11.59
CA PRO A 110 11.47 15.54 10.43
C PRO A 110 10.33 14.52 10.63
N THR A 111 10.02 14.13 11.87
CA THR A 111 8.89 13.23 12.19
C THR A 111 7.56 13.98 12.33
N GLN A 112 7.60 15.30 12.58
CA GLN A 112 6.39 16.11 12.79
C GLN A 112 5.80 16.66 11.50
N HIS A 113 6.61 16.78 10.45
CA HIS A 113 6.22 17.21 9.10
C HIS A 113 5.68 16.03 8.30
#